data_AF-A0A6C0I9B9-F1
#
_entry.id   AF-A0A6C0I9B9-F1
#
_cell.length_a   1.000
_cell.length_b   1.000
_cell.length_c   1.000
_cell.angle_alpha   90.00
_cell.angle_beta   90.00
_cell.angle_gamma   90.00
#
_symmetry.space_group_name_H-M   'P 1'
#
loop_
_entity.id
_entity.type
_entity.pdbx_description
1 polymer ?
#
loop_
_entity_poly.entity_id
_entity_poly.type
_entity_poly.pdbx_seq_one_letter_code
_entity_poly.pdbx_strand_id
1 'polypeptide(L)' 'MDISELPLPNNFENYDDDTQAAIIEYISHLSQIEKKAYKIAYNHLGSSFNVVKSNGYNDWLKTRKSIPS' A
#
# COMPACT_ATOMS: atom_id res chain seq x y z
N MET A 1 -17.47 -11.10 -5.15
CA MET A 1 -16.26 -11.00 -4.33
C MET A 1 -16.28 -9.61 -3.72
N ASP A 2 -16.61 -9.52 -2.44
CA ASP A 2 -16.35 -8.31 -1.67
C ASP A 2 -14.86 -7.99 -1.79
N ILE A 3 -14.57 -6.87 -2.45
CA ILE A 3 -13.22 -6.31 -2.63
C ILE A 3 -12.82 -5.45 -1.41
N SER A 4 -13.67 -5.50 -0.38
CA SER A 4 -13.59 -4.80 0.89
C SER A 4 -12.46 -5.41 1.71
N GLU A 5 -11.44 -4.61 1.98
CA GLU A 5 -10.29 -4.87 2.86
C GLU A 5 -9.15 -5.69 2.24
N LEU A 6 -8.29 -5.00 1.48
CA LEU A 6 -6.90 -5.45 1.34
C LEU A 6 -6.25 -5.47 2.73
N PRO A 7 -5.43 -6.50 3.04
CA PRO A 7 -4.79 -6.58 4.34
C PRO A 7 -3.80 -5.44 4.53
N LEU A 8 -3.74 -4.89 5.74
CA LEU A 8 -2.69 -3.95 6.12
C LEU A 8 -1.35 -4.71 6.23
N PRO A 9 -0.21 -4.05 5.96
CA PRO A 9 1.09 -4.67 6.13
C PRO A 9 1.34 -5.03 7.61
N ASN A 10 2.06 -6.12 7.87
CA ASN A 10 2.28 -6.59 9.26
C ASN A 10 2.95 -5.56 10.18
N ASN A 11 3.73 -4.64 9.61
CA ASN A 11 4.41 -3.59 10.37
C ASN A 11 3.61 -2.28 10.44
N PHE A 12 2.31 -2.30 10.09
CA PHE A 12 1.50 -1.09 9.97
C PHE A 12 1.53 -0.23 11.24
N GLU A 13 1.29 -0.84 12.40
CA GLU A 13 1.27 -0.17 13.70
C GLU A 13 2.65 0.38 14.14
N ASN A 14 3.73 -0.09 13.50
CA ASN A 14 5.09 0.34 13.81
C ASN A 14 5.53 1.58 13.02
N TYR A 15 4.69 2.06 12.08
CA TYR A 15 4.95 3.27 11.33
C TYR A 15 4.41 4.50 12.05
N ASP A 16 4.97 5.67 11.76
CA ASP A 16 4.42 6.97 12.18
C ASP A 16 3.08 7.26 11.50
N ASP A 17 2.31 8.20 12.07
CA ASP A 17 0.96 8.53 11.62
C ASP A 17 0.91 8.97 10.14
N ASP A 18 1.90 9.74 9.68
CA ASP A 18 1.97 10.19 8.28
C ASP A 18 2.17 9.01 7.32
N THR A 19 3.05 8.09 7.68
CA THR A 19 3.29 6.86 6.91
C THR A 19 2.07 5.93 6.92
N GLN A 20 1.39 5.78 8.07
CA GLN A 20 0.16 4.99 8.16
C GLN A 20 -0.93 5.56 7.25
N ALA A 21 -1.16 6.87 7.31
CA ALA A 21 -2.12 7.56 6.44
C ALA A 21 -1.78 7.39 4.96
N ALA A 22 -0.49 7.51 4.60
CA ALA A 22 -0.02 7.32 3.23
C ALA A 22 -0.27 5.89 2.72
N ILE A 23 -0.07 4.87 3.56
CA ILE A 23 -0.34 3.47 3.20
C ILE A 23 -1.83 3.25 2.94
N ILE A 24 -2.70 3.77 3.80
CA ILE A 24 -4.16 3.67 3.62
C ILE A 24 -4.57 4.34 2.32
N GLU A 25 -4.08 5.56 2.07
CA GLU A 25 -4.40 6.32 0.87
C GLU A 25 -3.91 5.60 -0.40
N TYR A 26 -2.71 5.04 -0.38
CA TYR A 26 -2.17 4.22 -1.47
C TYR A 26 -3.08 3.03 -1.77
N ILE A 27 -3.41 2.23 -0.76
CA ILE A 27 -4.27 1.05 -0.89
C ILE A 27 -5.65 1.43 -1.45
N SER A 28 -6.19 2.57 -1.04
CA SER A 28 -7.47 3.08 -1.52
C SER A 28 -7.46 3.47 -3.01
N HIS A 29 -6.33 4.00 -3.49
CA HIS A 29 -6.13 4.43 -4.88
C HIS A 29 -5.87 3.28 -5.87
N LEU A 30 -5.57 2.07 -5.39
CA LEU A 30 -5.25 0.94 -6.26
C LEU A 30 -6.45 0.56 -7.15
N SER A 31 -6.18 0.39 -8.45
CA SER A 31 -7.12 -0.22 -9.39
C SER A 31 -7.37 -1.69 -9.06
N GLN A 32 -8.40 -2.31 -9.66
CA GLN A 32 -8.66 -3.74 -9.45
C GLN A 32 -7.47 -4.65 -9.77
N ILE A 33 -6.68 -4.31 -10.80
CA ILE A 33 -5.51 -5.12 -11.19
C ILE A 33 -4.42 -4.97 -10.13
N GLU A 34 -4.15 -3.76 -9.67
CA GLU A 34 -3.16 -3.49 -8.63
C GLU A 34 -3.57 -4.10 -7.29
N LYS A 35 -4.85 -4.08 -6.94
CA LYS A 35 -5.38 -4.75 -5.75
C LYS A 35 -5.10 -6.26 -5.78
N LYS A 36 -5.26 -6.90 -6.94
CA LYS A 36 -4.91 -8.33 -7.11
C LYS A 36 -3.41 -8.56 -6.97
N ALA A 37 -2.59 -7.72 -7.61
CA ALA A 37 -1.13 -7.81 -7.49
C ALA A 37 -0.65 -7.62 -6.04
N TYR A 38 -1.21 -6.64 -5.33
CA TYR A 38 -0.97 -6.40 -3.92
C TYR A 38 -1.28 -7.65 -3.08
N LYS A 39 -2.47 -8.24 -3.25
CA LYS A 39 -2.88 -9.43 -2.50
C LYS A 39 -1.99 -10.64 -2.79
N ILE A 40 -1.56 -10.81 -4.05
CA ILE A 40 -0.60 -11.86 -4.43
C ILE A 40 0.75 -11.63 -3.73
N ALA A 41 1.29 -10.42 -3.78
CA ALA A 41 2.55 -10.08 -3.13
C ALA A 41 2.49 -10.25 -1.61
N TYR A 42 1.40 -9.80 -0.98
CA TYR A 42 1.15 -9.97 0.44
C TYR A 42 1.14 -11.46 0.83
N ASN A 43 0.37 -12.28 0.11
CA ASN A 43 0.29 -13.72 0.37
C ASN A 43 1.61 -14.45 0.09
N HIS A 44 2.36 -14.03 -0.92
CA HIS A 44 3.62 -14.66 -1.31
C HIS A 44 4.76 -14.34 -0.34
N LEU A 45 4.83 -13.08 0.13
CA LEU A 45 5.91 -12.61 1.00
C LEU A 45 5.57 -12.76 2.49
N GLY A 46 4.30 -12.87 2.87
CA GLY A 46 3.85 -13.07 4.23
C GLY A 46 4.46 -12.06 5.20
N SER A 47 5.19 -12.53 6.21
CA SER A 47 5.89 -11.69 7.19
C SER A 47 6.94 -10.76 6.60
N SER A 48 7.51 -11.13 5.43
CA SER A 48 8.51 -10.33 4.72
C SER A 48 7.89 -9.25 3.84
N PHE A 49 6.55 -9.20 3.73
CA PHE A 49 5.87 -8.17 2.95
C PHE A 49 6.10 -6.79 3.55
N ASN A 50 6.60 -5.86 2.73
CA ASN A 50 6.83 -4.48 3.12
C ASN A 50 6.33 -3.53 2.03
N VAL A 51 5.18 -2.90 2.27
CA VAL A 51 4.56 -1.97 1.31
C VAL A 51 5.44 -0.75 1.04
N VAL A 52 6.09 -0.18 2.06
CA VAL A 52 6.87 1.06 1.92
C VAL A 52 8.13 0.88 1.08
N LYS A 53 8.63 -0.36 0.98
CA LYS A 53 9.75 -0.73 0.12
C LYS A 53 9.34 -1.18 -1.29
N SER A 54 8.04 -1.28 -1.58
CA SER A 54 7.56 -1.70 -2.89
C SER A 54 7.71 -0.58 -3.93
N ASN A 55 7.97 -0.95 -5.19
CA ASN A 55 8.07 0.02 -6.27
C ASN A 55 6.75 0.79 -6.46
N GLY A 56 5.61 0.09 -6.44
CA GLY A 56 4.29 0.72 -6.62
C GLY A 56 3.98 1.81 -5.59
N TYR A 57 4.27 1.57 -4.32
CA TYR A 57 4.10 2.58 -3.27
C TYR A 57 5.05 3.77 -3.44
N ASN A 58 6.32 3.52 -3.75
CA ASN A 58 7.32 4.58 -3.95
C ASN A 58 7.01 5.43 -5.18
N ASP A 59 6.48 4.83 -6.25
CA ASP A 59 6.08 5.55 -7.45
C ASP A 59 4.81 6.37 -7.20
N TRP A 60 3.83 5.81 -6.49
CA TRP A 60 2.66 6.57 -6.05
C TRP A 60 3.01 7.73 -5.09
N LEU A 61 3.97 7.55 -4.18
CA LEU A 61 4.43 8.65 -3.33
C LEU A 61 5.00 9.83 -4.13
N LYS A 62 5.63 9.57 -5.28
CA LYS A 62 6.11 10.64 -6.18
C LYS A 62 4.95 11.40 -6.81
N THR A 63 3.85 10.73 -7.17
CA THR A 63 2.66 11.39 -7.72
C THR A 63 1.89 12.17 -6.66
N ARG A 64 1.80 11.64 -5.43
CA ARG A 64 1.21 12.33 -4.28
C ARG A 64 1.93 13.65 -3.97
N LYS A 65 3.27 13.67 -4.04
CA LYS A 65 4.09 14.88 -3.84
C LYS A 65 4.04 15.86 -5.01
N SER A 66 3.52 15.45 -6.17
CA SER A 66 3.42 16.32 -7.35
C SER A 66 2.09 17.07 -7.44
N ILE A 67 1.26 17.09 -6.38
CA ILE A 67 0.18 18.06 -6.23
C ILE A 67 0.78 19.26 -5.52
N PRO A 68 1.22 20.32 -6.25
CA PRO A 68 1.71 21.53 -5.61
C PRO A 68 0.52 22.22 -4.92
N SER A 69 0.75 22.72 -3.71
CA SER A 69 -0.13 23.68 -3.06
C SER A 69 -0.36 24.92 -3.91
#